data_AF-A0A2T0B539-F1
#
_entry.id   AF-A0A2T0B539-F1
#
_cell.length_a   1.000
_cell.length_b   1.000
_cell.length_c   1.000
_cell.angle_alpha   90.00
_cell.angle_beta   90.00
_cell.angle_gamma   90.00
#
_symmetry.space_group_name_H-M   'P 1'
#
loop_
_entity.id
_entity.type
_entity.pdbx_description
1 polymer ?
#
loop_
_entity_poly.entity_id
_entity_poly.type
_entity_poly.pdbx_seq_one_letter_code
_entity_poly.pdbx_strand_id
1 'polypeptide(L)' 'MKVMAKPIEMITWFTEDGAPKPVRFKIKNLDESVTVINVDKVLFKDFEKLAGNKMLLFRCQSIINDIDRIYELKYEINT' A
#
# COMPACT_ATOMS: atom_id res chain seq x y z
N MET A 1 11.58 0.07 -10.29
CA MET A 1 10.55 0.84 -9.55
C MET A 1 11.25 1.82 -8.63
N LYS A 2 10.76 3.06 -8.51
CA LYS A 2 11.28 4.01 -7.50
C LYS A 2 10.66 3.63 -6.15
N VAL A 3 11.47 3.17 -5.21
CA VAL A 3 11.01 2.86 -3.85
C VAL A 3 10.72 4.17 -3.14
N MET A 4 9.47 4.38 -2.74
CA MET A 4 9.09 5.47 -1.85
C MET A 4 8.81 4.87 -0.47
N ALA A 5 9.84 4.81 0.38
CA ALA A 5 9.70 4.40 1.77
C ALA A 5 9.09 5.56 2.58
N LYS A 6 7.82 5.88 2.30
CA LYS A 6 7.08 6.93 2.98
C LYS A 6 5.95 6.32 3.81
N PRO A 7 5.78 6.75 5.07
CA PRO A 7 4.61 6.36 5.84
C PRO A 7 3.35 6.91 5.15
N ILE A 8 2.27 6.14 5.26
CA ILE A 8 0.95 6.48 4.73
C ILE A 8 -0.09 6.27 5.82
N GLU A 9 -1.21 6.99 5.72
CA GLU A 9 -2.39 6.71 6.53
C GLU A 9 -3.36 5.89 5.68
N MET A 10 -3.85 4.77 6.23
CA MET A 10 -4.48 3.69 5.46
C MET A 10 -5.88 3.36 5.99
N ILE A 11 -6.82 3.18 5.06
CA ILE A 11 -8.11 2.54 5.27
C ILE A 11 -8.03 1.15 4.64
N THR A 12 -8.15 0.14 5.49
CA THR A 12 -8.16 -1.27 5.10
C THR A 12 -9.42 -1.90 5.71
N TRP A 13 -10.02 -2.84 5.00
CA TRP A 13 -11.05 -3.71 5.58
C TRP A 13 -10.46 -5.10 5.75
N PHE A 14 -10.99 -5.83 6.71
CA PHE A 14 -10.57 -7.20 6.97
C PHE A 14 -11.71 -8.13 6.59
N THR A 15 -11.35 -9.23 5.96
CA THR A 15 -12.28 -10.36 5.76
C THR A 15 -12.49 -11.10 7.09
N GLU A 16 -13.49 -11.98 7.15
CA GLU A 16 -13.81 -12.74 8.38
C GLU A 16 -12.65 -13.63 8.86
N ASP A 17 -11.81 -14.12 7.94
CA ASP A 17 -10.56 -14.86 8.23
C ASP A 17 -9.39 -13.95 8.66
N GLY A 18 -9.64 -12.64 8.80
CA GLY A 18 -8.67 -11.66 9.27
C GLY A 18 -7.68 -11.19 8.21
N ALA A 19 -7.86 -11.53 6.93
CA ALA A 19 -6.97 -11.05 5.87
C ALA A 19 -7.23 -9.57 5.54
N PRO A 20 -6.21 -8.69 5.60
CA PRO A 20 -6.41 -7.29 5.25
C PRO A 20 -6.61 -7.10 3.75
N LYS A 21 -7.40 -6.10 3.40
CA LYS A 21 -7.66 -5.65 2.04
C LYS A 21 -7.55 -4.13 1.99
N PRO A 22 -6.48 -3.57 1.42
CA PRO A 22 -6.30 -2.13 1.33
C PRO A 22 -7.37 -1.51 0.42
N VAL A 23 -7.98 -0.41 0.86
CA VAL A 23 -9.04 0.30 0.11
C VAL A 23 -8.57 1.67 -0.34
N ARG A 24 -7.93 2.41 0.55
CA ARG A 24 -7.59 3.82 0.32
C ARG A 24 -6.46 4.23 1.24
N PHE A 25 -5.52 5.03 0.74
CA PHE A 25 -4.54 5.71 1.58
C PHE A 25 -4.47 7.19 1.24
N LYS A 26 -3.90 7.95 2.17
CA LYS A 26 -3.33 9.26 1.91
C LYS A 26 -1.83 9.26 2.17
N ILE A 27 -1.11 10.03 1.37
CA ILE A 27 0.35 10.19 1.45
C ILE A 27 0.70 11.68 1.38
N LYS A 28 1.65 12.11 2.22
CA LYS A 28 2.19 13.48 2.20
C LYS A 28 3.29 13.60 1.12
N ASN A 29 3.08 14.55 0.21
CA ASN A 29 4.03 14.90 -0.83
C ASN A 29 5.18 15.74 -0.28
N LEU A 30 6.19 16.02 -1.11
CA LEU A 30 7.35 16.82 -0.71
C LEU A 30 6.97 18.30 -0.47
N ASP A 31 5.98 18.80 -1.19
CA ASP A 31 5.41 20.14 -1.06
C ASP A 31 4.35 20.24 0.05
N GLU A 32 4.32 19.27 0.95
CA GLU A 32 3.35 19.11 2.04
C GLU A 32 1.89 18.87 1.64
N SER A 33 1.57 18.90 0.35
CA SER A 33 0.26 18.53 -0.13
C SER A 33 -0.06 17.07 0.18
N VAL A 34 -1.35 16.75 0.28
CA VAL A 34 -1.81 15.39 0.56
C VAL A 34 -2.44 14.83 -0.70
N THR A 35 -1.94 13.68 -1.17
CA THR A 35 -2.60 12.91 -2.23
C THR A 35 -3.36 11.76 -1.61
N VAL A 36 -4.62 11.64 -2.00
CA VAL A 36 -5.48 10.51 -1.65
C VAL A 36 -5.52 9.55 -2.82
N ILE A 37 -5.27 8.27 -2.58
CA ILE A 37 -5.29 7.22 -3.59
C ILE A 37 -6.29 6.16 -3.15
N ASN A 38 -7.30 5.92 -3.99
CA ASN A 38 -8.16 4.74 -3.88
C ASN A 38 -7.46 3.56 -4.56
N VAL A 39 -7.52 2.40 -3.94
CA VAL A 39 -6.97 1.16 -4.50
C VAL A 39 -8.01 0.58 -5.47
N ASP A 40 -7.73 0.61 -6.78
CA ASP A 40 -8.69 0.10 -7.77
C ASP A 40 -8.64 -1.42 -7.83
N LYS A 41 -7.43 -1.99 -7.82
CA LYS A 41 -7.23 -3.43 -7.86
C LYS A 41 -6.02 -3.88 -7.05
N VAL A 42 -6.22 -4.92 -6.26
CA VAL A 42 -5.11 -5.71 -5.69
C VAL A 42 -4.75 -6.79 -6.70
N LEU A 43 -3.53 -6.73 -7.24
CA LEU A 43 -3.03 -7.69 -8.23
C LEU A 43 -2.58 -8.99 -7.57
N PHE A 44 -1.83 -8.89 -6.47
CA PHE A 44 -1.50 -10.04 -5.63
C PHE A 44 -1.07 -9.61 -4.22
N LYS A 45 -1.03 -10.60 -3.33
CA LYS A 45 -0.58 -10.52 -1.94
C LYS A 45 0.59 -11.49 -1.75
N ASP A 46 1.64 -11.05 -1.09
CA ASP A 46 2.82 -11.88 -0.79
C ASP A 46 3.43 -11.51 0.56
N PHE A 47 4.38 -12.32 1.05
CA PHE A 47 5.21 -12.00 2.21
C PHE A 47 6.65 -11.79 1.77
N GLU A 48 7.22 -10.65 2.16
CA GLU A 48 8.64 -10.35 1.96
C GLU A 48 9.38 -10.46 3.30
N LYS A 49 10.63 -10.90 3.26
CA LYS A 49 11.55 -10.83 4.41
C LYS A 49 12.62 -9.80 4.14
N LEU A 50 12.62 -8.71 4.91
CA LEU A 50 13.66 -7.69 4.86
C LEU A 50 14.43 -7.71 6.18
N ALA A 51 15.72 -8.08 6.14
CA ALA A 51 16.58 -8.17 7.33
C ALA A 51 15.97 -8.99 8.49
N GLY A 52 15.21 -10.05 8.17
CA GLY A 52 14.52 -10.89 9.15
C GLY A 52 13.10 -10.45 9.51
N ASN A 53 12.71 -9.20 9.19
CA ASN A 53 11.36 -8.70 9.41
C ASN A 53 10.43 -9.20 8.30
N LYS A 54 9.37 -9.92 8.69
CA LYS A 54 8.30 -10.33 7.78
C LYS A 54 7.37 -9.15 7.52
N MET A 55 7.26 -8.76 6.27
CA MET A 55 6.33 -7.74 5.80
C MET A 55 5.27 -8.37 4.92
N LEU A 56 4.01 -7.95 5.10
CA LEU A 56 2.93 -8.29 4.19
C LEU A 56 2.95 -7.28 3.03
N LEU A 57 3.09 -7.78 1.81
CA LEU A 57 3.18 -7.00 0.58
C LEU A 57 1.87 -7.12 -0.20
N PHE A 58 1.33 -5.98 -0.62
CA PHE A 58 0.25 -5.91 -1.60
C PHE A 58 0.76 -5.17 -2.83
N ARG A 59 0.73 -5.83 -4.00
CA ARG A 59 0.89 -5.13 -5.28
C ARG A 59 -0.48 -4.67 -5.76
N CYS A 60 -0.62 -3.37 -5.88
CA CYS A 60 -1.87 -2.70 -6.24
C CYS A 60 -1.72 -1.97 -7.58
N GLN A 61 -2.85 -1.69 -8.19
CA GLN A 61 -2.99 -0.90 -9.39
C GLN A 61 -4.10 0.13 -9.16
N SER A 62 -3.83 1.38 -9.53
CA SER A 62 -4.83 2.45 -9.55
C SER A 62 -4.55 3.51 -10.60
N ILE A 63 -5.57 4.26 -10.98
CA ILE A 63 -5.44 5.49 -11.76
C ILE A 63 -5.05 6.65 -10.82
N ILE A 64 -3.85 7.20 -11.01
CA ILE A 64 -3.33 8.34 -10.24
C ILE A 64 -2.91 9.42 -11.23
N ASN A 65 -3.56 10.59 -11.17
CA ASN A 65 -3.40 11.68 -12.14
C ASN A 65 -3.60 11.21 -13.58
N ASP A 66 -4.71 10.50 -13.85
CA ASP A 66 -5.10 9.94 -15.15
C ASP A 66 -4.10 8.94 -15.76
N ILE A 67 -3.14 8.47 -14.97
CA ILE A 67 -2.15 7.49 -15.38
C ILE A 67 -2.34 6.22 -14.56
N ASP A 68 -2.38 5.08 -15.25
CA ASP A 68 -2.37 3.77 -14.61
C ASP A 68 -1.03 3.53 -13.91
N ARG A 69 -1.07 3.29 -12.60
CA ARG A 69 0.10 3.11 -11.74
C ARG A 69 0.02 1.81 -10.99
N ILE A 70 1.07 1.01 -11.12
CA ILE A 70 1.33 -0.14 -10.26
C ILE A 70 2.26 0.29 -9.11
N TYR A 71 1.88 -0.03 -7.88
CA TYR A 71 2.63 0.29 -6.67
C TYR A 71 2.51 -0.82 -5.63
N GLU A 72 3.35 -0.75 -4.61
CA GLU A 72 3.41 -1.74 -3.52
C GLU A 72 3.09 -1.07 -2.19
N LEU A 73 2.19 -1.69 -1.43
CA LEU A 73 1.91 -1.35 -0.03
C LEU A 73 2.53 -2.42 0.86
N LYS A 74 3.36 -2.00 1.82
CA LYS A 74 4.04 -2.91 2.75
C LYS A 74 3.51 -2.66 4.16
N TYR A 75 3.12 -3.73 4.84
CA TYR A 75 2.73 -3.72 6.24
C TYR A 75 3.77 -4.47 7.06
N GLU A 76 4.27 -3.82 8.10
CA GLU A 76 5.07 -4.48 9.13
C GLU A 76 4.14 -5.18 10.10
N ILE A 77 4.32 -6.49 10.29
CA ILE A 77 3.38 -7.32 11.07
C ILE A 77 3.84 -7.48 12.53
N ASN A 78 5.13 -7.27 12.79
CA ASN A 78 5.77 -7.64 14.06
C ASN A 78 6.23 -6.42 14.87
N THR A 79 5.59 -5.27 14.72
CA THR A 79 6.01 -4.00 15.33
C THR A 79 4.82 -3.28 15.95
#